data_AF-A0A953XWM2-F1
#
_entry.id   AF-A0A953XWM2-F1
#
_cell.length_a   1.000
_cell.length_b   1.000
_cell.length_c   1.000
_cell.angle_alpha   90.00
_cell.angle_beta   90.00
_cell.angle_gamma   90.00
#
_symmetry.space_group_name_H-M   'P 1'
#
loop_
_entity.id
_entity.type
_entity.pdbx_description
1 polymer ?
#
loop_
_entity_poly.entity_id
_entity_poly.type
_entity_poly.pdbx_seq_one_letter_code
_entity_poly.pdbx_strand_id
1 'polypeptide(L)'
;MPTLAAFLNLTLGISLLILATYGLRWLWVRAIPPQILAYMIAPGVAVHELSHAAACVMTGAKVHSMVLFRSDGSGEVKHGKPKLKYFGDVMISLAPLFGCTLCLVLLGLLLRSPVNFYDVRAEGVQPNQLVFVADLATLVWNDLVLFFKASALTDWRTWVFLYFAMCFTMGMAPSRQDLKNGSVGILVLCGVVLVIHVIVDRLFKADGDGPVFEFIGSMVIKLHYPFAICALSLLLCGLVYLIGMPFRQLRKRRR
;
A
#
# COMPACT_ATOMS: atom_id res chain seq x y z
N MET A 1 -18.78 -15.98 12.20
CA MET A 1 -19.07 -14.54 12.00
C MET A 1 -18.37 -14.10 10.74
N PRO A 2 -19.08 -13.95 9.60
CA PRO A 2 -18.49 -13.62 8.30
C PRO A 2 -17.66 -12.33 8.31
N THR A 3 -18.05 -11.36 9.13
CA THR A 3 -17.34 -10.09 9.35
C THR A 3 -16.01 -10.24 10.07
N LEU A 4 -15.95 -11.08 11.11
CA LEU A 4 -14.69 -11.39 11.77
C LEU A 4 -13.70 -12.01 10.78
N ALA A 5 -14.16 -12.95 9.94
CA ALA A 5 -13.32 -13.54 8.91
C ALA A 5 -12.84 -12.50 7.88
N ALA A 6 -13.73 -11.61 7.41
CA ALA A 6 -13.35 -10.50 6.53
C ALA A 6 -12.34 -9.55 7.18
N PHE A 7 -12.48 -9.27 8.48
CA PHE A 7 -11.54 -8.45 9.23
C PHE A 7 -10.16 -9.10 9.36
N LEU A 8 -10.13 -10.41 9.65
CA LEU A 8 -8.89 -11.19 9.70
C LEU A 8 -8.22 -11.23 8.33
N ASN A 9 -8.98 -11.43 7.25
CA ASN A 9 -8.48 -11.41 5.88
C ASN A 9 -7.93 -10.03 5.48
N LEU A 10 -8.60 -8.94 5.87
CA LEU A 10 -8.10 -7.58 5.65
C LEU A 10 -6.77 -7.34 6.38
N THR A 11 -6.71 -7.73 7.66
CA THR A 11 -5.51 -7.59 8.49
C THR A 11 -4.35 -8.41 7.94
N LEU A 12 -4.62 -9.65 7.55
CA LEU A 12 -3.66 -10.53 6.89
C LEU A 12 -3.18 -9.92 5.56
N GLY A 13 -4.10 -9.45 4.72
CA GLY A 13 -3.79 -8.86 3.43
C GLY A 13 -2.93 -7.59 3.53
N ILE A 14 -3.24 -6.68 4.46
CA ILE A 14 -2.40 -5.50 4.75
C ILE A 14 -1.02 -5.93 5.26
N SER A 15 -0.95 -6.93 6.15
CA SER A 15 0.32 -7.44 6.66
C SER A 15 1.18 -8.05 5.55
N LEU A 16 0.58 -8.86 4.67
CA LEU A 16 1.23 -9.42 3.49
C LEU A 16 1.69 -8.32 2.52
N LEU A 17 0.90 -7.26 2.34
CA LEU A 17 1.27 -6.14 1.48
C LEU A 17 2.49 -5.40 2.05
N ILE A 18 2.50 -5.12 3.35
CA ILE A 18 3.66 -4.52 4.02
C ILE A 18 4.91 -5.41 3.81
N LEU A 19 4.80 -6.72 4.04
CA LEU A 19 5.90 -7.65 3.80
C LEU A 19 6.37 -7.64 2.32
N ALA A 20 5.43 -7.62 1.37
CA ALA A 20 5.72 -7.56 -0.05
C ALA A 20 6.48 -6.28 -0.43
N THR A 21 6.06 -5.11 0.08
CA THR A 21 6.75 -3.83 -0.18
C THR A 21 8.18 -3.81 0.40
N TYR A 22 8.38 -4.36 1.60
CA TYR A 22 9.72 -4.52 2.18
C TYR A 22 10.60 -5.46 1.35
N GLY A 23 10.07 -6.62 0.95
CA GLY A 23 10.77 -7.58 0.08
C GLY A 23 11.12 -6.98 -1.28
N LEU A 24 10.18 -6.25 -1.87
CA LEU A 24 10.37 -5.56 -3.14
C LEU A 24 11.48 -4.50 -3.04
N ARG A 25 11.48 -3.66 -2.00
CA ARG A 25 12.58 -2.69 -1.75
C ARG A 25 13.93 -3.39 -1.60
N TRP A 26 13.97 -4.52 -0.88
CA TRP A 26 15.18 -5.32 -0.69
C TRP A 26 15.71 -5.92 -2.01
N LEU A 27 14.83 -6.30 -2.94
CA LEU A 27 15.19 -6.74 -4.28
C LEU A 27 15.68 -5.58 -5.15
N TRP A 28 15.02 -4.43 -5.12
CA TRP A 28 15.42 -3.26 -5.89
C TRP A 28 16.80 -2.72 -5.49
N VAL A 29 17.13 -2.71 -4.19
CA VAL A 29 18.49 -2.37 -3.71
C VAL A 29 19.53 -3.37 -4.23
N ARG A 30 19.14 -4.62 -4.48
CA ARG A 30 19.99 -5.57 -5.19
C ARG A 30 20.03 -5.31 -6.68
N ALA A 31 19.00 -4.77 -7.33
CA ALA A 31 18.95 -4.59 -8.78
C ALA A 31 19.65 -3.30 -9.27
N ILE A 32 19.67 -2.23 -8.47
CA ILE A 32 20.30 -0.95 -8.83
C ILE A 32 21.04 -0.32 -7.63
N PRO A 33 21.97 0.62 -7.87
CA PRO A 33 22.64 1.35 -6.78
C PRO A 33 21.64 2.03 -5.83
N PRO A 34 21.85 1.98 -4.50
CA PRO A 34 20.90 2.52 -3.51
C PRO A 34 20.57 4.00 -3.71
N GLN A 35 21.55 4.82 -4.12
CA GLN A 35 21.34 6.25 -4.37
C GLN A 35 20.40 6.48 -5.55
N ILE A 36 20.53 5.69 -6.62
CA ILE A 36 19.64 5.78 -7.78
C ILE A 36 18.22 5.38 -7.38
N LEU A 37 18.09 4.28 -6.63
CA LEU A 37 16.78 3.86 -6.11
C LEU A 37 16.16 4.94 -5.22
N ALA A 38 16.94 5.58 -4.34
CA ALA A 38 16.46 6.65 -3.48
C ALA A 38 15.83 7.79 -4.29
N TYR A 39 16.53 8.29 -5.32
CA TYR A 39 15.97 9.32 -6.19
C TYR A 39 14.75 8.85 -6.99
N MET A 40 14.75 7.59 -7.46
CA MET A 40 13.61 7.02 -8.17
C MET A 40 12.35 6.95 -7.31
N ILE A 41 12.47 6.60 -6.02
CA ILE A 41 11.31 6.47 -5.12
C ILE A 41 10.96 7.78 -4.39
N ALA A 42 11.73 8.86 -4.62
CA ALA A 42 11.57 10.13 -3.93
C ALA A 42 10.12 10.68 -3.94
N PRO A 43 9.35 10.57 -5.04
CA PRO A 43 7.95 11.02 -5.02
C PRO A 43 7.10 10.27 -3.99
N GLY A 44 7.32 8.97 -3.81
CA GLY A 44 6.62 8.15 -2.82
C GLY A 44 7.00 8.53 -1.39
N VAL A 45 8.28 8.80 -1.15
CA VAL A 45 8.77 9.28 0.16
C VAL A 45 8.19 10.66 0.47
N ALA A 46 8.13 11.57 -0.50
CA ALA A 46 7.54 12.88 -0.29
C ALA A 46 6.05 12.78 0.09
N VAL A 47 5.26 11.95 -0.60
CA VAL A 47 3.85 11.72 -0.25
C VAL A 47 3.73 11.07 1.13
N HIS A 48 4.62 10.14 1.49
CA HIS A 48 4.65 9.53 2.82
C HIS A 48 4.79 10.59 3.93
N GLU A 49 5.81 11.45 3.84
CA GLU A 49 6.04 12.48 4.86
C GLU A 49 4.95 13.57 4.85
N LEU A 50 4.44 13.93 3.67
CA LEU A 50 3.30 14.87 3.57
C LEU A 50 2.04 14.30 4.24
N SER A 51 1.85 12.98 4.21
CA SER A 51 0.73 12.32 4.86
C SER A 51 0.84 12.42 6.38
N HIS A 52 2.03 12.17 6.93
CA HIS A 52 2.30 12.39 8.37
C HIS A 52 2.02 13.84 8.77
N ALA A 53 2.47 14.79 7.96
CA ALA A 53 2.25 16.21 8.21
C ALA A 53 0.76 16.60 8.17
N ALA A 54 0.01 16.09 7.19
CA ALA A 54 -1.42 16.32 7.09
C ALA A 54 -2.16 15.77 8.32
N ALA A 55 -1.82 14.56 8.76
CA ALA A 55 -2.39 13.97 9.96
C ALA A 55 -1.99 14.72 11.25
N CYS A 56 -0.78 15.28 11.31
CA CYS A 56 -0.39 16.16 12.42
C CYS A 56 -1.31 17.38 12.50
N VAL A 57 -1.58 18.03 11.37
CA VAL A 57 -2.51 19.18 11.32
C VAL A 57 -3.91 18.77 11.76
N MET A 58 -4.43 17.65 11.24
CA MET A 58 -5.77 17.15 11.58
C MET A 58 -5.91 16.80 13.08
N THR A 59 -4.87 16.25 13.69
CA THR A 59 -4.86 15.83 15.11
C THR A 59 -4.42 16.95 16.06
N GLY A 60 -4.08 18.12 15.53
CA GLY A 60 -3.59 19.27 16.29
C GLY A 60 -2.17 19.10 16.85
N ALA A 61 -1.39 18.13 16.35
CA ALA A 61 0.02 17.98 16.67
C ALA A 61 0.84 19.11 16.02
N LYS A 62 1.77 19.70 16.78
CA LYS A 62 2.67 20.74 16.25
C LYS A 62 3.78 20.09 15.43
N VAL A 63 3.88 20.42 14.14
CA VAL A 63 5.02 20.02 13.30
C VAL A 63 6.21 20.94 13.63
N HIS A 64 7.32 20.36 14.06
CA HIS A 64 8.55 21.07 14.42
C HIS A 64 9.51 21.19 13.24
N SER A 65 9.67 20.12 12.46
CA SER A 65 10.49 20.11 11.24
C SER A 65 9.99 19.03 10.29
N MET A 66 10.19 19.27 9.00
CA MET A 66 9.82 18.34 7.94
C MET A 66 10.94 18.27 6.91
N VAL A 67 11.39 17.05 6.62
CA VAL A 67 12.34 16.73 5.56
C VAL A 67 11.68 15.71 4.65
N LEU A 68 11.22 16.14 3.48
CA LEU A 68 10.48 15.27 2.56
C LEU A 68 11.35 14.18 1.93
N PHE A 69 12.64 14.45 1.77
CA PHE A 69 13.56 13.53 1.13
C PHE A 69 15.01 13.82 1.52
N ARG A 70 15.78 12.75 1.73
CA ARG A 70 17.23 12.73 1.88
C ARG A 70 17.83 11.80 0.83
N SER A 71 19.10 12.00 0.48
CA SER A 71 19.79 11.22 -0.56
C SER A 71 19.92 9.72 -0.28
N ASP A 72 19.65 9.29 0.95
CA ASP A 72 19.59 7.87 1.35
C ASP A 72 18.18 7.24 1.14
N GLY A 73 17.21 8.03 0.64
CA GLY A 73 15.84 7.59 0.40
C GLY A 73 14.98 7.58 1.66
N SER A 74 15.37 8.33 2.70
CA SER A 74 14.57 8.56 3.90
C SER A 74 13.91 9.95 3.89
N GLY A 75 12.84 10.08 4.67
CA GLY A 75 12.18 11.33 5.01
C GLY A 75 11.98 11.39 6.53
N GLU A 76 11.56 12.55 7.03
CA GLU A 76 11.28 12.71 8.46
C GLU A 76 10.30 13.87 8.73
N VAL A 77 9.22 13.58 9.46
CA VAL A 77 8.39 14.58 10.14
C VAL A 77 8.59 14.51 11.64
N LYS A 78 9.18 15.54 12.24
CA LYS A 78 9.22 15.69 13.70
C LYS A 78 7.99 16.44 14.16
N HIS A 79 7.20 15.82 15.02
CA HIS A 79 5.98 16.42 15.56
C HIS A 79 5.91 16.27 17.08
N GLY A 80 5.17 17.17 17.72
CA GLY A 80 4.81 17.09 19.13
C GLY A 80 3.66 16.09 19.38
N LYS A 81 3.21 16.01 20.63
CA LYS A 81 2.06 15.17 20.99
C LYS A 81 0.79 15.68 20.31
N PRO A 82 -0.03 14.81 19.70
CA PRO A 82 -1.33 15.20 19.17
C PRO A 82 -2.27 15.64 20.30
N LYS A 83 -3.19 16.56 20.00
CA LYS A 83 -4.24 16.96 20.95
C LYS A 83 -5.23 15.81 21.17
N LEU A 84 -5.41 14.97 20.15
CA LEU A 84 -6.22 13.77 20.20
C LEU A 84 -5.46 12.62 20.89
N LYS A 85 -5.54 12.55 22.23
CA LYS A 85 -4.67 11.71 23.07
C LYS A 85 -4.64 10.21 22.73
N TYR A 86 -5.76 9.62 22.33
CA TYR A 86 -5.87 8.17 22.13
C TYR A 86 -5.73 7.74 20.68
N PHE A 87 -6.18 8.58 19.74
CA PHE A 87 -6.24 8.23 18.31
C PHE A 87 -5.22 9.01 17.47
N GLY A 88 -4.65 10.10 17.99
CA GLY A 88 -3.79 10.99 17.21
C GLY A 88 -2.52 10.30 16.71
N ASP A 89 -1.82 9.57 17.57
CA ASP A 89 -0.60 8.85 17.18
C ASP A 89 -0.89 7.75 16.16
N VAL A 90 -2.06 7.12 16.27
CA VAL A 90 -2.54 6.09 15.33
C VAL A 90 -2.82 6.69 13.96
N MET A 91 -3.55 7.81 13.95
CA MET A 91 -3.88 8.53 12.72
C MET A 91 -2.62 9.00 12.00
N ILE A 92 -1.65 9.57 12.74
CA ILE A 92 -0.37 9.99 12.17
C ILE A 92 0.37 8.77 11.61
N SER A 93 0.55 7.72 12.41
CA SER A 93 1.30 6.51 11.99
C SER A 93 0.72 5.82 10.76
N LEU A 94 -0.61 5.82 10.60
CA LEU A 94 -1.29 5.20 9.46
C LEU A 94 -1.52 6.15 8.28
N ALA A 95 -1.27 7.46 8.46
CA ALA A 95 -1.54 8.46 7.44
C ALA A 95 -0.90 8.14 6.07
N PRO A 96 0.36 7.67 6.00
CA PRO A 96 0.98 7.34 4.71
C PRO A 96 0.24 6.26 3.91
N LEU A 97 -0.42 5.30 4.57
CA LEU A 97 -1.23 4.30 3.87
C LEU A 97 -2.39 4.96 3.12
N PHE A 98 -3.08 5.90 3.77
CA PHE A 98 -4.19 6.62 3.17
C PHE A 98 -3.73 7.63 2.13
N GLY A 99 -2.68 8.40 2.41
CA GLY A 99 -2.18 9.43 1.50
C GLY A 99 -1.61 8.85 0.20
N CYS A 100 -0.79 7.81 0.28
CA CYS A 100 -0.28 7.12 -0.91
C CYS A 100 -1.41 6.45 -1.71
N THR A 101 -2.40 5.85 -1.03
CA THR A 101 -3.59 5.28 -1.71
C THR A 101 -4.41 6.36 -2.41
N LEU A 102 -4.64 7.50 -1.76
CA LEU A 102 -5.37 8.62 -2.35
C LEU A 102 -4.63 9.17 -3.58
N CYS A 103 -3.32 9.38 -3.50
CA CYS A 103 -2.51 9.81 -4.63
C CYS A 103 -2.56 8.81 -5.79
N LEU A 104 -2.55 7.50 -5.50
CA LEU A 104 -2.68 6.46 -6.52
C LEU A 104 -4.04 6.52 -7.24
N VAL A 105 -5.13 6.69 -6.50
CA VAL A 105 -6.48 6.84 -7.07
C VAL A 105 -6.58 8.11 -7.92
N LEU A 106 -6.12 9.24 -7.39
CA LEU A 106 -6.12 10.51 -8.11
C LEU A 106 -5.29 10.45 -9.39
N LEU A 107 -4.15 9.75 -9.35
CA LEU A 107 -3.32 9.53 -10.53
C LEU A 107 -4.05 8.69 -11.59
N GLY A 108 -4.74 7.62 -11.19
CA GLY A 108 -5.53 6.79 -12.08
C GLY A 108 -6.63 7.59 -12.79
N LEU A 109 -7.33 8.45 -12.04
CA LEU A 109 -8.34 9.36 -12.56
C LEU A 109 -7.75 10.41 -13.50
N LEU A 110 -6.63 11.04 -13.10
CA LEU A 110 -5.97 12.10 -13.85
C LEU A 110 -5.44 11.61 -15.20
N LEU A 111 -4.74 10.47 -15.20
CA LEU A 111 -4.15 9.90 -16.42
C LEU A 111 -5.19 9.19 -17.29
N ARG A 112 -6.41 8.95 -16.77
CA ARG A 112 -7.40 8.05 -17.38
C ARG A 112 -6.72 6.75 -17.80
N SER A 113 -6.00 6.15 -16.84
CA SER A 113 -5.06 5.05 -17.11
C SER A 113 -5.72 3.98 -17.98
N PRO A 114 -5.08 3.56 -19.09
CA PRO A 114 -5.60 2.45 -19.90
C PRO A 114 -5.55 1.12 -19.14
N VAL A 115 -4.77 1.05 -18.06
CA VAL A 115 -4.78 -0.06 -17.10
C VAL A 115 -5.76 0.32 -16.00
N ASN A 116 -7.00 -0.13 -16.17
CA ASN A 116 -8.05 0.04 -15.19
C ASN A 116 -8.27 -1.27 -14.43
N PHE A 117 -7.48 -1.51 -13.37
CA PHE A 117 -7.67 -2.70 -12.53
C PHE A 117 -9.09 -2.78 -11.93
N TYR A 118 -9.83 -1.66 -11.87
CA TYR A 118 -11.25 -1.68 -11.47
C TYR A 118 -12.16 -2.49 -12.39
N ASP A 119 -11.71 -2.84 -13.60
CA ASP A 119 -12.44 -3.72 -14.52
C ASP A 119 -12.31 -5.21 -14.14
N VAL A 120 -11.36 -5.58 -13.28
CA VAL A 120 -11.27 -6.94 -12.74
C VAL A 120 -12.42 -7.16 -11.77
N ARG A 121 -13.37 -7.99 -12.20
CA ARG A 121 -14.50 -8.40 -11.36
C ARG A 121 -14.05 -9.45 -10.36
N ALA A 122 -14.39 -9.25 -9.10
CA ALA A 122 -14.15 -10.21 -8.02
C ALA A 122 -15.22 -11.32 -7.98
N GLU A 123 -15.54 -11.89 -9.15
CA GLU A 123 -16.49 -12.99 -9.26
C GLU A 123 -15.93 -14.22 -8.52
N GLY A 124 -16.72 -14.78 -7.60
CA GLY A 124 -16.34 -15.96 -6.83
C GLY A 124 -15.45 -15.70 -5.61
N VAL A 125 -14.98 -14.47 -5.39
CA VAL A 125 -14.18 -14.12 -4.21
C VAL A 125 -15.08 -14.06 -2.98
N GLN A 126 -14.71 -14.77 -1.91
CA GLN A 126 -15.47 -14.80 -0.68
C GLN A 126 -14.67 -14.18 0.47
N PRO A 127 -14.86 -12.87 0.77
CA PRO A 127 -14.07 -12.14 1.76
C PRO A 127 -14.17 -12.73 3.17
N ASN A 128 -15.21 -13.50 3.45
CA ASN A 128 -15.50 -14.16 4.73
C ASN A 128 -14.93 -15.58 4.85
N GLN A 129 -14.24 -16.11 3.85
CA GLN A 129 -13.64 -17.44 3.89
C GLN A 129 -12.11 -17.39 4.06
N LEU A 130 -11.54 -18.42 4.67
CA LEU A 130 -10.09 -18.53 4.90
C LEU A 130 -9.28 -18.93 3.64
N VAL A 131 -9.93 -18.98 2.48
CA VAL A 131 -9.28 -19.19 1.17
C VAL A 131 -8.79 -17.87 0.53
N PHE A 132 -8.94 -16.75 1.24
CA PHE A 132 -8.62 -15.40 0.77
C PHE A 132 -7.25 -15.26 0.09
N VAL A 133 -6.20 -15.94 0.56
CA VAL A 133 -4.87 -15.84 -0.07
C VAL A 133 -4.87 -16.38 -1.51
N ALA A 134 -5.60 -17.48 -1.76
CA ALA A 134 -5.76 -18.04 -3.09
C ALA A 134 -6.64 -17.15 -3.99
N ASP A 135 -7.72 -16.61 -3.43
CA ASP A 135 -8.59 -15.64 -4.12
C ASP A 135 -7.80 -14.38 -4.52
N LEU A 136 -7.01 -13.84 -3.59
CA LEU A 136 -6.15 -12.68 -3.82
C LEU A 136 -5.12 -12.97 -4.91
N ALA A 137 -4.48 -14.14 -4.89
CA ALA A 137 -3.55 -14.55 -5.94
C ALA A 137 -4.23 -14.65 -7.31
N THR A 138 -5.47 -15.14 -7.36
CA THR A 138 -6.28 -15.24 -8.58
C THR A 138 -6.63 -13.85 -9.13
N LEU A 139 -7.04 -12.92 -8.25
CA LEU A 139 -7.30 -11.53 -8.62
C LEU A 139 -6.05 -10.85 -9.18
N VAL A 140 -4.93 -10.99 -8.49
CA VAL A 140 -3.64 -10.42 -8.93
C VAL A 140 -3.22 -11.03 -10.28
N TRP A 141 -3.44 -12.33 -10.48
CA TRP A 141 -3.19 -12.96 -11.78
C TRP A 141 -4.06 -12.35 -12.88
N ASN A 142 -5.35 -12.14 -12.62
CA ASN A 142 -6.27 -11.52 -13.57
C ASN A 142 -5.86 -10.07 -13.89
N ASP A 143 -5.40 -9.30 -12.90
CA ASP A 143 -4.83 -7.96 -13.11
C ASP A 143 -3.63 -8.00 -14.05
N LEU A 144 -2.71 -8.94 -13.85
CA LEU A 144 -1.53 -9.11 -14.71
C LEU A 144 -1.94 -9.50 -16.13
N VAL A 145 -2.87 -10.43 -16.29
CA VAL A 145 -3.39 -10.84 -17.60
C VAL A 145 -4.05 -9.64 -18.31
N LEU A 146 -4.86 -8.85 -17.59
CA LEU A 146 -5.46 -7.63 -18.14
C LEU A 146 -4.38 -6.64 -18.57
N PHE A 147 -3.37 -6.42 -17.73
CA PHE A 147 -2.25 -5.53 -18.03
C PHE A 147 -1.51 -5.92 -19.32
N PHE A 148 -1.20 -7.22 -19.50
CA PHE A 148 -0.48 -7.70 -20.69
C PHE A 148 -1.36 -7.81 -21.94
N LYS A 149 -2.67 -8.01 -21.79
CA LYS A 149 -3.61 -8.05 -22.93
C LYS A 149 -4.06 -6.66 -23.39
N ALA A 150 -4.06 -5.69 -22.48
CA ALA A 150 -4.42 -4.33 -22.84
C ALA A 150 -3.41 -3.78 -23.85
N SER A 151 -3.89 -3.02 -24.83
CA SER A 151 -3.06 -2.14 -25.68
C SER A 151 -2.31 -1.06 -24.89
N ALA A 152 -2.38 -1.11 -23.55
CA ALA A 152 -1.75 -0.22 -22.61
C ALA A 152 -0.22 -0.14 -22.72
N LEU A 153 0.46 -1.18 -23.20
CA LEU A 153 1.94 -1.16 -23.28
C LEU A 153 2.48 -0.14 -24.29
N THR A 154 1.69 0.26 -25.29
CA THR A 154 2.08 1.28 -26.27
C THR A 154 1.74 2.70 -25.83
N ASP A 155 0.93 2.87 -24.78
CA ASP A 155 0.56 4.18 -24.25
C ASP A 155 1.58 4.66 -23.20
N TRP A 156 2.13 5.86 -23.40
CA TRP A 156 3.07 6.49 -22.45
C TRP A 156 2.44 6.71 -21.07
N ARG A 157 1.11 6.90 -21.00
CA ARG A 157 0.37 7.11 -19.75
C ARG A 157 0.49 5.91 -18.82
N THR A 158 0.53 4.70 -19.38
CA THR A 158 0.74 3.46 -18.63
C THR A 158 2.08 3.50 -17.89
N TRP A 159 3.14 3.92 -18.57
CA TRP A 159 4.48 3.96 -17.99
C TRP A 159 4.60 5.01 -16.89
N VAL A 160 3.97 6.18 -17.08
CA VAL A 160 3.90 7.21 -16.02
C VAL A 160 3.06 6.72 -14.84
N PHE A 161 1.92 6.09 -15.09
CA PHE A 161 1.10 5.49 -14.05
C PHE A 161 1.90 4.44 -13.26
N LEU A 162 2.53 3.49 -13.93
CA LEU A 162 3.32 2.43 -13.28
C LEU A 162 4.48 2.97 -12.46
N TYR A 163 5.19 3.99 -12.97
CA TYR A 163 6.29 4.61 -12.25
C TYR A 163 5.82 5.20 -10.92
N PHE A 164 4.79 6.03 -10.94
CA PHE A 164 4.26 6.64 -9.72
C PHE A 164 3.53 5.63 -8.83
N ALA A 165 2.82 4.66 -9.41
CA ALA A 165 2.20 3.57 -8.68
C ALA A 165 3.24 2.79 -7.88
N MET A 166 4.38 2.45 -8.50
CA MET A 166 5.50 1.84 -7.79
C MET A 166 6.04 2.73 -6.67
N CYS A 167 6.23 4.03 -6.93
CA CYS A 167 6.68 4.98 -5.92
C CYS A 167 5.74 5.01 -4.71
N PHE A 168 4.43 5.14 -4.95
CA PHE A 168 3.42 5.23 -3.89
C PHE A 168 3.29 3.90 -3.14
N THR A 169 3.27 2.76 -3.84
CA THR A 169 3.22 1.44 -3.19
C THR A 169 4.45 1.18 -2.32
N MET A 170 5.65 1.59 -2.74
CA MET A 170 6.84 1.53 -1.88
C MET A 170 6.79 2.53 -0.73
N GLY A 171 6.22 3.72 -0.97
CA GLY A 171 6.00 4.75 0.03
C GLY A 171 4.91 4.40 1.05
N MET A 172 4.04 3.43 0.78
CA MET A 172 3.02 2.97 1.74
C MET A 172 3.62 2.21 2.92
N ALA A 173 4.82 1.63 2.78
CA ALA A 173 5.43 0.82 3.82
C ALA A 173 5.68 1.67 5.08
N PRO A 174 5.04 1.36 6.22
CA PRO A 174 5.24 2.12 7.46
C PRO A 174 6.65 1.90 7.97
N SER A 175 7.29 2.95 8.50
CA SER A 175 8.60 2.84 9.11
C SER A 175 8.54 2.01 10.41
N ARG A 176 9.70 1.63 10.95
CA ARG A 176 9.75 0.94 12.26
C ARG A 176 9.15 1.78 13.39
N GLN A 177 9.30 3.10 13.32
CA GLN A 177 8.72 4.02 14.29
C GLN A 177 7.19 4.09 14.14
N ASP A 178 6.69 4.13 12.91
CA ASP A 178 5.25 4.13 12.61
C ASP A 178 4.58 2.84 13.07
N LEU A 179 5.23 1.69 12.87
CA LEU A 179 4.73 0.42 13.38
C LEU A 179 4.68 0.39 14.90
N LYS A 180 5.70 0.92 15.58
CA LYS A 180 5.73 0.95 17.05
C LYS A 180 4.61 1.83 17.60
N ASN A 181 4.43 3.02 17.04
CA ASN A 181 3.42 3.98 17.49
C ASN A 181 2.00 3.58 17.05
N GLY A 182 1.87 2.94 15.88
CA GLY A 182 0.61 2.53 15.29
C GLY A 182 0.09 1.18 15.80
N SER A 183 0.94 0.23 16.22
CA SER A 183 0.50 -1.15 16.55
C SER A 183 -0.57 -1.25 17.63
N VAL A 184 -0.40 -0.53 18.75
CA VAL A 184 -1.42 -0.46 19.81
C VAL A 184 -2.67 0.24 19.30
N GLY A 185 -2.49 1.28 18.49
CA GLY A 185 -3.57 2.01 17.84
C GLY A 185 -4.42 1.19 16.90
N ILE A 186 -3.77 0.35 16.10
CA ILE A 186 -4.43 -0.59 15.17
C ILE A 186 -5.27 -1.55 16.00
N LEU A 187 -4.74 -2.18 17.05
CA LEU A 187 -5.51 -3.08 17.91
C LEU A 187 -6.75 -2.41 18.52
N VAL A 188 -6.61 -1.17 18.99
CA VAL A 188 -7.75 -0.39 19.52
C VAL A 188 -8.76 -0.09 18.41
N LEU A 189 -8.32 0.32 17.22
CA LEU A 189 -9.19 0.58 16.07
C LEU A 189 -9.93 -0.69 15.64
N CYS A 190 -9.25 -1.84 15.61
CA CYS A 190 -9.85 -3.16 15.34
C CYS A 190 -10.99 -3.45 16.33
N GLY A 191 -10.74 -3.23 17.64
CA GLY A 191 -11.75 -3.41 18.68
C GLY A 191 -12.95 -2.48 18.49
N VAL A 192 -12.71 -1.19 18.20
CA VAL A 192 -13.79 -0.21 17.95
C VAL A 192 -14.61 -0.59 16.72
N VAL A 193 -13.98 -0.97 15.62
CA VAL A 193 -14.67 -1.41 14.39
C VAL A 193 -15.50 -2.66 14.65
N LEU A 194 -15.00 -3.61 15.44
CA LEU A 194 -15.74 -4.81 15.82
C LEU A 194 -16.96 -4.50 16.70
N VAL A 195 -16.83 -3.56 17.64
CA VAL A 195 -17.97 -3.09 18.46
C VAL A 195 -19.01 -2.38 17.58
N ILE A 196 -18.57 -1.48 16.70
CA ILE A 196 -19.46 -0.80 15.74
C ILE A 196 -20.19 -1.82 14.89
N HIS A 197 -19.49 -2.84 14.39
CA HIS A 197 -20.09 -3.92 13.63
C HIS A 197 -21.21 -4.63 14.41
N VAL A 198 -20.95 -5.06 15.64
CA VAL A 198 -21.96 -5.73 16.48
C VAL A 198 -23.18 -4.84 16.70
N ILE A 199 -22.98 -3.54 16.93
CA ILE A 199 -24.08 -2.58 17.12
C ILE A 199 -24.87 -2.41 15.83
N VAL A 200 -24.20 -2.13 14.71
CA VAL A 200 -24.83 -1.88 13.40
C VAL A 200 -25.60 -3.11 12.94
N ASP A 201 -25.01 -4.30 12.97
CA ASP A 201 -25.71 -5.52 12.55
C ASP A 201 -26.97 -5.78 13.39
N ARG A 202 -26.90 -5.54 14.70
CA ARG A 202 -28.08 -5.64 15.58
C ARG A 202 -29.14 -4.59 15.26
N LEU A 203 -28.76 -3.37 14.92
CA LEU A 203 -29.69 -2.31 14.51
C LEU A 203 -30.38 -2.63 13.18
N PHE A 204 -29.65 -3.19 12.22
CA PHE A 204 -30.17 -3.53 10.89
C PHE A 204 -30.77 -4.94 10.80
N LYS A 205 -30.77 -5.71 11.91
CA LYS A 205 -31.18 -7.13 11.93
C LYS A 205 -30.44 -7.96 10.86
N ALA A 206 -29.19 -7.60 10.60
CA ALA A 206 -28.31 -8.32 9.70
C ALA A 206 -27.65 -9.49 10.44
N ASP A 207 -27.42 -10.59 9.74
CA ASP A 207 -26.83 -11.82 10.30
C ASP A 207 -25.34 -11.93 9.92
N GLY A 208 -24.58 -10.83 10.07
CA GLY A 208 -23.16 -10.77 9.72
C GLY A 208 -22.88 -10.26 8.31
N ASP A 209 -23.89 -9.92 7.53
CA ASP A 209 -23.80 -9.39 6.16
C ASP A 209 -24.20 -7.91 6.07
N GLY A 210 -24.22 -7.20 7.21
CA GLY A 210 -24.61 -5.80 7.27
C GLY A 210 -23.63 -4.83 6.57
N PRO A 211 -23.92 -3.52 6.58
CA PRO A 211 -23.13 -2.51 5.86
C PRO A 211 -21.63 -2.49 6.22
N VAL A 212 -21.29 -2.86 7.46
CA VAL A 212 -19.90 -2.96 7.90
C VAL A 212 -19.18 -4.13 7.24
N PHE A 213 -19.88 -5.25 7.02
CA PHE A 213 -19.35 -6.38 6.24
C PHE A 213 -19.06 -5.95 4.80
N GLU A 214 -20.02 -5.31 4.13
CA GLU A 214 -19.85 -4.89 2.73
C GLU A 214 -18.66 -3.93 2.57
N PHE A 215 -18.50 -2.99 3.50
CA PHE A 215 -17.38 -2.07 3.50
C PHE A 215 -16.04 -2.81 3.64
N ILE A 216 -15.91 -3.68 4.67
CA ILE A 216 -14.68 -4.44 4.91
C ILE A 216 -14.41 -5.39 3.74
N GLY A 217 -15.42 -6.11 3.26
CA GLY A 217 -15.32 -7.01 2.11
C GLY A 217 -14.87 -6.30 0.84
N SER A 218 -15.37 -5.08 0.59
CA SER A 218 -14.90 -4.24 -0.52
C SER A 218 -13.42 -3.87 -0.36
N MET A 219 -12.97 -3.54 0.85
CA MET A 219 -11.55 -3.25 1.12
C MET A 219 -10.68 -4.48 0.91
N VAL A 220 -11.12 -5.66 1.38
CA VAL A 220 -10.44 -6.94 1.19
C VAL A 220 -10.25 -7.24 -0.29
N ILE A 221 -11.33 -7.12 -1.09
CA ILE A 221 -11.26 -7.32 -2.53
C ILE A 221 -10.26 -6.35 -3.15
N LYS A 222 -10.35 -5.04 -2.86
CA LYS A 222 -9.49 -3.99 -3.44
C LYS A 222 -8.00 -4.12 -3.12
N LEU A 223 -7.59 -5.00 -2.21
CA LEU A 223 -6.18 -5.27 -1.95
C LEU A 223 -5.44 -5.82 -3.18
N HIS A 224 -6.11 -6.46 -4.14
CA HIS A 224 -5.44 -6.95 -5.36
C HIS A 224 -4.69 -5.85 -6.13
N TYR A 225 -5.15 -4.59 -6.14
CA TYR A 225 -4.49 -3.50 -6.88
C TYR A 225 -3.04 -3.22 -6.44
N PRO A 226 -2.75 -2.92 -5.16
CA PRO A 226 -1.38 -2.72 -4.72
C PRO A 226 -0.53 -4.00 -4.83
N PHE A 227 -1.13 -5.20 -4.74
CA PHE A 227 -0.40 -6.44 -5.01
C PHE A 227 -0.05 -6.61 -6.49
N ALA A 228 -0.93 -6.26 -7.42
CA ALA A 228 -0.65 -6.26 -8.85
C ALA A 228 0.49 -5.28 -9.20
N ILE A 229 0.48 -4.08 -8.60
CA ILE A 229 1.58 -3.11 -8.73
C ILE A 229 2.89 -3.69 -8.18
N CYS A 230 2.86 -4.34 -7.01
CA CYS A 230 4.02 -5.03 -6.45
C CYS A 230 4.54 -6.12 -7.41
N ALA A 231 3.64 -6.92 -8.00
CA ALA A 231 3.99 -7.99 -8.93
C ALA A 231 4.61 -7.43 -10.23
N LEU A 232 4.03 -6.39 -10.82
CA LEU A 232 4.61 -5.70 -11.98
C LEU A 232 5.98 -5.09 -11.66
N SER A 233 6.12 -4.47 -10.49
CA SER A 233 7.41 -3.94 -10.03
C SER A 233 8.44 -5.05 -9.84
N LEU A 234 8.03 -6.22 -9.35
CA LEU A 234 8.90 -7.38 -9.21
C LEU A 234 9.39 -7.91 -10.57
N LEU A 235 8.50 -7.99 -11.56
CA LEU A 235 8.85 -8.38 -12.93
C LEU A 235 9.87 -7.39 -13.54
N LEU A 236 9.63 -6.09 -13.38
CA LEU A 236 10.55 -5.05 -13.83
C LEU A 236 11.90 -5.10 -13.09
N CYS A 237 11.89 -5.31 -11.78
CA CYS A 237 13.09 -5.50 -10.97
C CYS A 237 13.91 -6.70 -11.47
N GLY A 238 13.25 -7.81 -11.80
CA GLY A 238 13.87 -9.01 -12.36
C GLY A 238 14.55 -8.73 -13.71
N LEU A 239 13.86 -8.03 -14.61
CA LEU A 239 14.40 -7.61 -15.90
C LEU A 239 15.66 -6.74 -15.72
N VAL A 240 15.58 -5.70 -14.89
CA VAL A 240 16.72 -4.80 -14.62
C VAL A 240 17.89 -5.56 -13.99
N TYR A 241 17.60 -6.47 -13.06
CA TYR A 241 18.63 -7.31 -12.45
C TYR A 241 19.35 -8.17 -13.48
N LEU A 242 18.61 -8.84 -14.38
CA LEU A 242 19.16 -9.70 -15.43
C LEU A 242 20.03 -8.92 -16.42
N ILE A 243 19.54 -7.78 -16.90
CA ILE A 243 20.28 -6.88 -17.81
C ILE A 243 21.55 -6.35 -17.14
N GLY A 244 21.49 -6.06 -15.84
CA GLY A 244 22.63 -5.56 -15.07
C GLY A 244 23.68 -6.61 -14.68
N MET A 245 23.40 -7.92 -14.81
CA MET A 245 24.31 -8.98 -14.37
C MET A 245 25.71 -8.93 -15.00
N PRO A 246 25.88 -8.74 -16.33
CA PRO A 246 27.20 -8.77 -16.96
C PRO A 246 28.14 -7.69 -16.38
N PHE A 247 27.63 -6.48 -16.18
CA PHE A 247 28.39 -5.35 -15.63
C PHE A 247 28.84 -5.57 -14.18
N ARG A 248 28.07 -6.34 -13.41
CA ARG A 248 28.37 -6.61 -12.00
C ARG A 248 29.41 -7.71 -11.82
N GLN A 249 29.37 -8.73 -12.68
CA GLN A 249 30.40 -9.76 -12.69
C GLN A 249 31.77 -9.18 -13.02
N LEU A 250 31.83 -8.18 -13.92
CA LEU A 250 33.05 -7.43 -14.23
C LEU A 250 33.57 -6.61 -13.03
N ARG A 251 32.67 -6.02 -12.22
CA ARG A 251 33.06 -5.26 -11.02
C ARG A 251 33.59 -6.15 -9.89
N LYS A 252 33.08 -7.38 -9.75
CA LYS A 252 33.59 -8.37 -8.77
C LYS A 252 34.96 -8.94 -9.13
N ARG A 253 35.32 -9.02 -10.42
CA ARG A 253 36.64 -9.50 -10.87
C ARG A 253 37.77 -8.46 -10.72
N ARG A 254 37.44 -7.20 -10.44
CA ARG A 254 38.41 -6.10 -10.25
C ARG A 254 38.67 -5.76 -8.77
N ARG A 255 38.09 -6.52 -7.84
CA ARG A 255 38.38 -6.47 -6.41
C ARG A 255 39.02 -7.79 -6.01
#